data_AF-A0A6V7MCF5-F1
#
_entry.id   AF-A0A6V7MCF5-F1
#
_cell.length_a   1.000
_cell.length_b   1.000
_cell.length_c   1.000
_cell.angle_alpha   90.00
_cell.angle_beta   90.00
_cell.angle_gamma   90.00
#
_symmetry.space_group_name_H-M   'P 1'
#
loop_
_entity.id
_entity.type
_entity.pdbx_description
1 polymer ?
#
loop_
_entity_poly.entity_id
_entity_poly.type
_entity_poly.pdbx_seq_one_letter_code
_entity_poly.pdbx_strand_id
1 'polypeptide(L)'
;HTQRQFYNANGTLRHSGTGYWIVDLDMNSPHSVEALVPEIGAVVPTAKDCENELFCGLPYLMPVTTFLWKTSWIPGPPPIINIPTKLELVSKIVSDDFATFTFNVT
;
A
#
# COMPACT_ATOMS: atom_id res chain seq x y z
N HIS A 1 -2.67 3.30 -3.18
CA HIS A 1 -1.38 2.58 -3.12
C HIS A 1 -1.13 2.16 -1.69
N THR A 2 -0.98 0.87 -1.42
CA THR A 2 -0.85 0.32 -0.08
C THR A 2 0.13 -0.86 -0.04
N GLN A 3 0.68 -1.11 1.14
CA GLN A 3 1.29 -2.39 1.49
C GLN A 3 0.27 -3.20 2.29
N ARG A 4 0.06 -4.46 1.93
CA ARG A 4 -0.89 -5.37 2.57
C ARG A 4 -0.13 -6.56 3.14
N GLN A 5 -0.35 -6.85 4.41
CA GLN A 5 0.27 -7.96 5.12
C GLN A 5 -0.80 -8.76 5.84
N PHE A 6 -0.73 -10.09 5.73
CA PHE A 6 -1.60 -11.00 6.45
C PHE A 6 -0.79 -11.83 7.43
N TYR A 7 -1.29 -11.94 8.65
CA TYR A 7 -0.63 -12.62 9.75
C TYR A 7 -1.45 -13.83 10.19
N ASN A 8 -0.78 -14.90 10.59
CA ASN A 8 -1.41 -16.05 11.24
C ASN A 8 -1.80 -15.69 12.68
N ALA A 9 -2.64 -16.52 13.31
CA ALA A 9 -3.05 -16.34 14.71
C ALA A 9 -1.88 -16.31 15.71
N ASN A 10 -0.74 -16.92 15.36
CA ASN A 10 0.49 -16.89 16.16
C ASN A 10 1.39 -15.66 15.89
N GLY A 11 0.95 -14.72 15.05
CA GLY A 11 1.68 -13.51 14.69
C GLY A 11 2.73 -13.69 13.59
N THR A 12 2.88 -14.88 12.99
CA THR A 12 3.81 -15.08 11.86
C THR A 12 3.23 -14.50 10.57
N LEU A 13 4.09 -13.88 9.75
CA LEU A 13 3.71 -13.32 8.45
C LEU A 13 3.37 -14.46 7.47
N ARG A 14 2.13 -14.47 6.96
CA ARG A 14 1.63 -15.44 5.97
C ARG A 14 1.73 -14.91 4.54
N HIS A 15 1.48 -13.60 4.36
CA HIS A 15 1.52 -12.95 3.05
C HIS A 15 1.96 -11.49 3.20
N SER A 16 2.73 -10.99 2.23
CA SER A 16 3.09 -9.58 2.11
C SER A 16 3.08 -9.20 0.64
N GLY A 17 2.33 -8.16 0.30
CA GLY A 17 2.18 -7.65 -1.05
C GLY A 17 2.04 -6.14 -1.09
N THR A 18 2.28 -5.55 -2.25
CA THR A 18 2.15 -4.11 -2.49
C THR A 18 1.35 -3.87 -3.76
N GLY A 19 0.59 -2.78 -3.79
CA GLY A 19 -0.27 -2.50 -4.93
C GLY A 19 -1.32 -1.42 -4.69
N TYR A 20 -2.29 -1.38 -5.58
CA TYR A 20 -3.38 -0.43 -5.55
C TYR A 20 -4.66 -1.17 -5.22
N TRP A 21 -5.25 -0.83 -4.09
CA TRP A 21 -6.62 -1.18 -3.78
C TRP A 21 -7.56 -0.16 -4.43
N ILE A 22 -8.50 -0.64 -5.23
CA ILE A 22 -9.52 0.16 -5.88
C ILE A 22 -10.85 -0.16 -5.20
N VAL A 23 -11.44 0.87 -4.60
CA VAL A 23 -12.75 0.77 -3.95
C VAL A 23 -13.83 1.03 -4.99
N ASP A 24 -14.34 -0.06 -5.56
CA ASP A 24 -15.37 -0.03 -6.59
C ASP A 24 -16.74 0.31 -5.98
N LEU A 25 -17.03 1.60 -5.85
CA LEU A 25 -18.31 2.12 -5.32
C LEU A 25 -19.41 2.20 -6.39
N ASP A 26 -19.05 2.12 -7.67
CA ASP A 26 -19.97 2.01 -8.80
C ASP A 26 -20.22 0.53 -9.13
N MET A 27 -21.49 0.15 -9.35
CA MET A 27 -21.84 -1.22 -9.73
C MET A 27 -21.28 -1.63 -11.09
N ASN A 28 -20.94 -0.67 -11.96
CA ASN A 28 -20.35 -0.92 -13.27
C ASN A 28 -18.82 -0.92 -13.24
N SER A 29 -18.19 -0.66 -12.10
CA SER A 29 -16.74 -0.76 -11.99
C SER A 29 -16.24 -2.21 -12.15
N PRO A 30 -15.06 -2.42 -12.73
CA PRO A 30 -14.19 -1.42 -13.33
C PRO A 30 -14.49 -1.15 -14.83
N HIS A 31 -15.53 -1.77 -15.39
CA HIS A 31 -15.84 -1.74 -16.82
C HIS A 31 -16.01 -0.32 -17.36
N SER A 32 -16.65 0.58 -16.60
CA SER A 32 -16.90 1.97 -17.01
C SER A 32 -15.63 2.78 -17.32
N VAL A 33 -14.47 2.39 -16.77
CA VAL A 33 -13.19 3.09 -16.93
C VAL A 33 -12.14 2.29 -17.71
N GLU A 34 -12.40 1.02 -18.00
CA GLU A 34 -11.45 0.08 -18.62
C GLU A 34 -10.90 0.60 -19.96
N ALA A 35 -11.73 1.24 -20.77
CA ALA A 35 -11.32 1.80 -22.07
C ALA A 35 -10.40 3.04 -21.94
N LEU A 36 -10.39 3.71 -20.78
CA LEU A 36 -9.65 4.95 -20.55
C LEU A 36 -8.39 4.72 -19.70
N VAL A 37 -8.39 3.70 -18.86
CA VAL A 37 -7.33 3.41 -17.89
C VAL A 37 -6.79 2.00 -18.16
N PRO A 38 -5.75 1.84 -18.99
CA PRO A 38 -5.26 0.53 -19.40
C PRO A 38 -4.75 -0.33 -18.23
N GLU A 39 -4.31 0.30 -17.14
CA GLU A 39 -3.86 -0.37 -15.92
C GLU A 39 -4.98 -1.20 -15.27
N ILE A 40 -6.26 -0.89 -15.54
CA ILE A 40 -7.40 -1.68 -15.09
C ILE A 40 -7.37 -3.11 -15.63
N GLY A 41 -6.74 -3.35 -16.79
CA GLY A 41 -6.56 -4.70 -17.33
C GLY A 41 -5.72 -5.63 -16.43
N ALA A 42 -4.99 -5.09 -15.46
CA ALA A 42 -4.20 -5.85 -14.48
C ALA A 42 -4.92 -6.09 -13.14
N VAL A 43 -6.21 -5.74 -13.05
CA VAL A 43 -7.02 -5.94 -11.84
C VAL A 43 -7.20 -7.42 -11.52
N VAL A 44 -7.05 -7.73 -10.24
CA VAL A 44 -7.41 -9.01 -9.62
C VAL A 44 -8.59 -8.76 -8.66
N PRO A 45 -9.70 -9.51 -8.78
CA PRO A 45 -10.81 -9.41 -7.84
C PRO A 45 -10.40 -9.79 -6.41
N THR A 46 -10.84 -9.02 -5.42
CA THR A 46 -10.56 -9.29 -4.00
C THR A 46 -11.50 -10.36 -3.40
N ALA A 47 -12.45 -10.89 -4.18
CA ALA A 47 -13.43 -11.88 -3.73
C ALA A 47 -12.80 -13.11 -3.06
N LYS A 48 -11.64 -13.58 -3.54
CA LYS A 48 -10.91 -14.71 -2.92
C LYS A 48 -10.30 -14.36 -1.57
N ASP A 49 -9.89 -13.12 -1.39
CA ASP A 49 -9.40 -12.64 -0.09
C ASP A 49 -10.57 -12.61 0.93
N CYS A 50 -11.80 -12.33 0.48
CA CYS A 50 -13.00 -12.35 1.32
C CYS A 50 -13.35 -13.73 1.87
N GLU A 51 -12.92 -14.82 1.22
CA GLU A 51 -13.14 -16.19 1.70
C GLU A 51 -12.28 -16.52 2.92
N ASN A 52 -11.12 -15.88 3.04
CA ASN A 52 -10.09 -16.23 4.03
C ASN A 52 -9.84 -15.14 5.07
N GLU A 53 -10.13 -13.87 4.73
CA GLU A 53 -9.80 -12.71 5.56
C GLU A 53 -11.03 -11.93 6.01
N LEU A 54 -11.00 -11.45 7.25
CA LEU A 54 -12.00 -10.51 7.75
C LEU A 54 -12.00 -9.24 6.89
N PHE A 55 -13.18 -8.82 6.46
CA PHE A 55 -13.35 -7.69 5.54
C PHE A 55 -12.45 -7.77 4.29
N CYS A 56 -12.22 -8.99 3.77
CA CYS A 56 -11.35 -9.24 2.62
C CYS A 56 -9.90 -8.76 2.82
N GLY A 57 -9.48 -8.53 4.07
CA GLY A 57 -8.14 -8.05 4.41
C GLY A 57 -7.90 -6.58 4.04
N LEU A 58 -8.96 -5.76 3.99
CA LEU A 58 -8.92 -4.37 3.53
C LEU A 58 -9.55 -3.39 4.54
N PRO A 59 -9.02 -2.15 4.67
CA PRO A 59 -9.44 -1.21 5.71
C PRO A 59 -10.67 -0.38 5.28
N TYR A 60 -11.86 -0.96 5.33
CA TYR A 60 -13.10 -0.23 5.05
C TYR A 60 -13.48 0.73 6.18
N LEU A 61 -13.63 2.02 5.85
CA LEU A 61 -14.00 3.09 6.79
C LEU A 61 -15.47 3.53 6.69
N MET A 62 -16.24 2.93 5.80
CA MET A 62 -17.66 3.24 5.56
C MET A 62 -18.49 1.95 5.66
N PRO A 63 -19.80 2.02 5.98
CA PRO A 63 -20.68 0.85 6.09
C PRO A 63 -21.06 0.30 4.70
N VAL A 64 -20.07 -0.18 3.96
CA VAL A 64 -20.20 -0.72 2.59
C VAL A 64 -20.10 -2.24 2.58
N THR A 65 -20.61 -2.89 3.63
CA THR A 65 -20.49 -4.35 3.82
C THR A 65 -21.10 -5.16 2.67
N THR A 66 -22.08 -4.61 1.97
CA THR A 66 -22.72 -5.21 0.79
C THR A 66 -21.82 -5.25 -0.46
N PHE A 67 -20.74 -4.46 -0.48
CA PHE A 67 -19.86 -4.27 -1.64
C PHE A 67 -18.40 -4.67 -1.39
N LEU A 68 -18.09 -5.29 -0.24
CA LEU A 68 -16.70 -5.69 0.08
C LEU A 68 -16.09 -6.57 -1.02
N TRP A 69 -16.87 -7.55 -1.48
CA TRP A 69 -16.48 -8.50 -2.52
C TRP A 69 -16.35 -7.91 -3.93
N LYS A 70 -16.83 -6.68 -4.15
CA LYS A 70 -16.78 -5.99 -5.44
C LYS A 70 -15.50 -5.20 -5.68
N THR A 71 -14.60 -5.14 -4.71
CA THR A 71 -13.38 -4.34 -4.86
C THR A 71 -12.26 -5.06 -5.60
N SER A 72 -11.33 -4.26 -6.10
CA SER A 72 -10.30 -4.70 -7.03
C SER A 72 -8.90 -4.41 -6.49
N TRP A 73 -7.94 -5.27 -6.81
CA TRP A 73 -6.55 -5.12 -6.44
C TRP A 73 -5.64 -5.16 -7.68
N ILE A 74 -4.77 -4.17 -7.84
CA ILE A 74 -3.74 -4.16 -8.87
C ILE A 74 -2.37 -4.34 -8.19
N PRO A 75 -1.62 -5.42 -8.47
CA PRO A 75 -0.25 -5.57 -8.00
C PRO A 75 0.62 -4.40 -8.46
N GLY A 76 1.48 -3.90 -7.59
CA GLY A 76 2.32 -2.74 -7.91
C GLY A 76 3.55 -2.66 -7.01
N PRO A 77 4.44 -1.69 -7.28
CA PRO A 77 5.64 -1.48 -6.45
C PRO A 77 5.25 -1.12 -5.01
N PRO A 78 6.19 -1.12 -4.06
CA PRO A 78 5.92 -0.59 -2.71
C PRO A 78 5.58 0.91 -2.70
N PRO A 79 4.72 1.38 -1.78
CA PRO A 79 4.46 2.81 -1.62
C PRO A 79 5.71 3.55 -1.19
N ILE A 80 5.98 4.67 -1.88
CA ILE A 80 7.06 5.59 -1.50
C ILE A 80 6.51 6.49 -0.40
N ILE A 81 6.83 6.17 0.85
CA ILE A 81 6.45 6.98 2.01
C ILE A 81 7.59 7.94 2.31
N ASN A 82 7.44 9.20 1.89
CA ASN A 82 8.39 10.24 2.22
C ASN A 82 8.19 10.64 3.68
N ILE A 83 9.08 10.18 4.55
CA ILE A 83 9.11 10.64 5.94
C ILE A 83 9.93 11.93 5.94
N PRO A 84 9.31 13.11 6.16
CA PRO A 84 10.04 14.37 6.19
C PRO A 84 11.04 14.30 7.35
N THR A 85 12.30 14.07 7.01
CA THR A 85 13.37 13.92 7.97
C THR A 85 14.11 15.24 8.01
N LYS A 86 14.08 15.93 9.14
CA LYS A 86 14.84 17.17 9.28
C LYS A 86 16.24 16.79 9.75
N LEU A 87 17.22 16.99 8.87
CA LEU A 87 18.63 16.82 9.18
C LEU A 87 19.20 18.17 9.62
N GLU A 88 19.47 18.32 10.90
CA GLU A 88 20.15 19.51 11.43
C GLU A 88 21.63 19.20 11.59
N LEU A 89 22.49 19.92 10.87
CA LEU A 89 23.94 19.74 10.98
C LEU A 89 24.41 20.17 12.38
N VAL A 90 24.96 19.23 13.13
CA VAL A 90 25.53 19.47 14.47
C VAL A 90 27.00 19.82 14.36
N SER A 91 27.75 19.07 13.55
CA SER A 91 29.18 19.32 13.37
C SER A 91 29.68 18.83 12.02
N LYS A 92 30.75 19.49 11.55
CA LYS A 92 31.50 19.11 10.35
C LYS A 92 32.98 19.11 10.72
N ILE A 93 33.63 17.97 10.56
CA ILE A 93 35.08 17.81 10.76
C ILE A 93 35.68 17.47 9.41
N VAL A 94 36.63 18.28 8.96
CA VAL A 94 37.33 18.08 7.68
C VAL A 94 38.78 17.72 7.99
N SER A 95 39.26 16.65 7.38
CA SER A 95 40.67 16.25 7.29
C SER A 95 41.07 16.18 5.83
N ASP A 96 42.37 16.03 5.53
CA ASP A 96 42.89 16.15 4.17
C ASP A 96 42.22 15.18 3.16
N ASP A 97 41.84 13.97 3.61
CA ASP A 97 41.26 12.93 2.75
C ASP A 97 39.77 12.61 3.04
N PHE A 98 39.20 13.14 4.13
CA PHE A 98 37.82 12.82 4.50
C PHE A 98 37.10 13.94 5.25
N ALA A 99 35.78 13.98 5.11
CA ALA A 99 34.90 14.85 5.87
C ALA A 99 33.87 14.03 6.64
N THR A 100 33.79 14.23 7.94
CA THR A 100 32.80 13.63 8.83
C THR A 100 31.74 14.67 9.16
N PHE A 101 30.47 14.33 8.92
CA PHE A 101 29.33 15.16 9.26
C PHE A 101 28.50 14.47 10.34
N THR A 102 28.16 15.20 11.39
CA THR A 102 27.23 14.75 12.43
C THR A 102 25.94 15.51 12.27
N PHE A 103 24.82 14.79 12.15
CA PHE A 103 23.49 15.37 12.05
C PHE A 103 22.64 14.95 13.24
N ASN A 104 21.79 15.85 13.70
CA ASN A 104 20.63 15.50 14.49
C ASN A 104 19.49 15.13 13.54
N VAL A 105 18.80 14.03 13.82
CA VAL A 105 17.72 13.50 12.99
C VAL A 105 16.44 13.62 13.81
N THR A 106 15.52 14.48 13.37
CA THR A 106 14.20 14.68 13.98
C THR A 106 13.09 14.46 12.97
#